data_AF-S7WRD1-F1
#
_entry.id   AF-S7WRD1-F1
#
_cell.length_a   1.000
_cell.length_b   1.000
_cell.length_c   1.000
_cell.angle_alpha   90.00
_cell.angle_beta   90.00
_cell.angle_gamma   90.00
#
_symmetry.space_group_name_H-M   'P 1'
#
loop_
_entity.id
_entity.type
_entity.pdbx_description
1 polymer ?
#
loop_
_entity_poly.entity_id
_entity_poly.type
_entity_poly.pdbx_seq_one_letter_code
_entity_poly.pdbx_strand_id
1 'polypeptide(L)'
;MDITGLLPTLEVAKSYEADNTEDATEKIIDELLDSPSFGERMAVLWMDIARYSDSYGYQDDNIRTQWPYRDWVIHAFNKNLPYDTFITWQIAGDLLPNPNKEQILATAFNRNHKYTEEGGVIPEEYRVEYILDKTNTFSKAIIGMTVECAQCHDHKFDPISQANYFQMYAFFNNTPEQGYEGDVSVSKPAKHPIMWVEKEDLNGILDFVNHQDSSKIMVSVMDDYKDTLRQTFVLDRGIYDQPTTEVFPSTPEAILKFDENKYAKNRLGLAEWTFSDENPLTARVFVNLMWQEFFRCRNCTVSRRFWHAG
;
A
#
# COMPACT_ATOMS: atom_id res chain seq x y z
N MET A 1 -21.62 -5.86 12.91
CA MET A 1 -20.37 -5.20 13.32
C MET A 1 -19.19 -5.61 12.47
N ASP A 2 -18.99 -6.89 12.16
CA ASP A 2 -17.79 -7.29 11.39
C ASP A 2 -17.80 -6.79 9.94
N ILE A 3 -18.97 -6.77 9.28
CA ILE A 3 -19.13 -6.29 7.89
C ILE A 3 -19.05 -4.76 7.80
N THR A 4 -19.82 -4.03 8.62
CA THR A 4 -20.01 -2.58 8.48
C THR A 4 -19.34 -1.75 9.57
N GLY A 5 -18.73 -2.37 10.58
CA GLY A 5 -18.20 -1.67 11.77
C GLY A 5 -19.27 -1.12 12.72
N LEU A 6 -20.55 -1.23 12.36
CA LEU A 6 -21.67 -0.62 13.10
C LEU A 6 -22.62 -1.69 13.65
N LEU A 7 -23.44 -1.27 14.63
CA LEU A 7 -24.62 -2.03 15.03
C LEU A 7 -25.69 -1.89 13.94
N PRO A 8 -26.44 -2.97 13.63
CA PRO A 8 -27.55 -2.87 12.68
C PRO A 8 -28.60 -1.89 13.19
N THR A 9 -29.27 -1.19 12.28
CA THR A 9 -30.39 -0.34 12.65
C THR A 9 -31.58 -1.19 13.10
N LEU A 10 -32.52 -0.60 13.84
CA LEU A 10 -33.71 -1.31 14.30
C LEU A 10 -34.59 -1.77 13.12
N GLU A 11 -34.58 -1.03 12.02
CA GLU A 11 -35.30 -1.37 10.79
C GLU A 11 -34.73 -2.64 10.15
N VAL A 12 -33.41 -2.68 9.98
CA VAL A 12 -32.67 -3.83 9.43
C VAL A 12 -32.83 -5.09 10.29
N ALA A 13 -32.80 -4.94 11.63
CA ALA A 13 -33.02 -6.08 12.52
C ALA A 13 -34.43 -6.66 12.39
N LYS A 14 -35.45 -5.80 12.25
CA LYS A 14 -36.85 -6.21 12.11
C LYS A 14 -37.15 -6.80 10.74
N SER A 15 -36.56 -6.26 9.67
CA SER A 15 -36.73 -6.81 8.32
C SER A 15 -36.19 -8.24 8.25
N TYR A 16 -35.01 -8.47 8.83
CA TYR A 16 -34.42 -9.82 8.92
C TYR A 16 -35.25 -10.77 9.79
N GLU A 17 -35.74 -10.36 10.96
CA GLU A 17 -36.58 -11.20 11.83
C GLU A 17 -37.93 -11.58 11.18
N ALA A 18 -38.46 -10.70 10.32
CA ALA A 18 -39.71 -10.94 9.62
C ALA A 18 -39.56 -11.82 8.36
N ASP A 19 -38.36 -11.92 7.78
CA ASP A 19 -38.09 -12.71 6.58
C ASP A 19 -37.90 -14.19 6.93
N ASN A 20 -38.86 -15.03 6.52
CA ASN A 20 -38.85 -16.49 6.75
C ASN A 20 -38.44 -17.28 5.49
N THR A 21 -37.90 -16.62 4.49
CA THR A 21 -37.38 -17.28 3.29
C THR A 21 -36.08 -18.03 3.59
N GLU A 22 -35.77 -19.04 2.77
CA GLU A 22 -34.53 -19.81 2.92
C GLU A 22 -33.26 -18.96 2.68
N ASP A 23 -33.40 -17.85 1.93
CA ASP A 23 -32.32 -16.93 1.54
C ASP A 23 -32.28 -15.62 2.35
N ALA A 24 -32.98 -15.56 3.49
CA ALA A 24 -33.05 -14.36 4.33
C ALA A 24 -31.66 -13.90 4.83
N THR A 25 -30.74 -14.85 5.07
CA THR A 25 -29.38 -14.55 5.56
C THR A 25 -28.51 -13.95 4.45
N GLU A 26 -28.60 -14.50 3.25
CA GLU A 26 -27.87 -14.00 2.08
C GLU A 26 -28.32 -12.57 1.75
N LYS A 27 -29.63 -12.31 1.72
CA LYS A 27 -30.18 -10.97 1.45
C LYS A 27 -29.65 -9.91 2.41
N ILE A 28 -29.62 -10.20 3.71
CA ILE A 28 -29.12 -9.23 4.69
C ILE A 28 -27.61 -9.03 4.57
N ILE A 29 -26.86 -10.08 4.24
CA ILE A 29 -25.42 -9.97 3.99
C ILE A 29 -25.18 -9.07 2.78
N ASP A 30 -25.90 -9.29 1.68
CA ASP A 30 -25.81 -8.47 0.47
C ASP A 30 -26.15 -7.00 0.77
N GLU A 31 -27.24 -6.73 1.51
CA GLU A 31 -27.59 -5.38 1.94
C GLU A 31 -26.49 -4.70 2.77
N LEU A 32 -25.83 -5.45 3.66
CA LEU A 32 -24.74 -4.94 4.48
C LEU A 32 -23.46 -4.70 3.68
N LEU A 33 -23.15 -5.57 2.71
CA LEU A 33 -22.00 -5.42 1.81
C LEU A 33 -22.17 -4.23 0.86
N ASP A 34 -23.39 -3.95 0.42
CA ASP A 34 -23.72 -2.82 -0.45
C ASP A 34 -23.77 -1.48 0.31
N SER A 35 -23.69 -1.50 1.64
CA SER A 35 -23.74 -0.28 2.46
C SER A 35 -22.43 0.52 2.39
N PRO A 36 -22.45 1.87 2.39
CA PRO A 36 -21.21 2.67 2.37
C PRO A 36 -20.24 2.37 3.52
N SER A 37 -20.78 1.98 4.68
CA SER A 37 -19.99 1.64 5.87
C SER A 37 -19.19 0.34 5.72
N PHE A 38 -19.49 -0.50 4.73
CA PHE A 38 -18.64 -1.66 4.40
C PHE A 38 -17.24 -1.21 3.98
N GLY A 39 -17.13 -0.32 3.00
CA GLY A 39 -15.84 0.20 2.54
C GLY A 39 -15.09 0.95 3.64
N GLU A 40 -15.79 1.72 4.48
CA GLU A 40 -15.19 2.37 5.65
C GLU A 40 -14.59 1.34 6.61
N ARG A 41 -15.33 0.26 6.91
CA ARG A 41 -14.87 -0.80 7.80
C ARG A 41 -13.66 -1.55 7.26
N MET A 42 -13.66 -1.88 5.97
CA MET A 42 -12.56 -2.57 5.31
C MET A 42 -11.32 -1.70 5.19
N ALA A 43 -11.51 -0.40 4.95
CA ALA A 43 -10.42 0.56 4.86
C ALA A 43 -9.63 0.68 6.17
N VAL A 44 -10.22 0.44 7.35
CA VAL A 44 -9.51 0.54 8.64
C VAL A 44 -8.24 -0.33 8.66
N LEU A 45 -8.35 -1.62 8.35
CA LEU A 45 -7.18 -2.51 8.30
C LEU A 45 -6.21 -2.05 7.22
N TRP A 46 -6.73 -1.66 6.05
CA TRP A 46 -5.89 -1.27 4.94
C TRP A 46 -5.09 0.02 5.22
N MET A 47 -5.64 0.93 6.02
CA MET A 47 -4.95 2.15 6.45
C MET A 47 -3.76 1.86 7.36
N ASP A 48 -3.87 0.87 8.24
CA ASP A 48 -2.73 0.40 9.03
C ASP A 48 -1.64 -0.20 8.12
N ILE A 49 -2.04 -1.05 7.16
CA ILE A 49 -1.12 -1.67 6.18
C ILE A 49 -0.42 -0.60 5.34
N ALA A 50 -1.18 0.40 4.89
CA ALA A 50 -0.69 1.49 4.08
C ALA A 50 0.10 2.53 4.88
N ARG A 51 0.30 2.36 6.20
CA ARG A 51 1.02 3.30 7.08
C ARG A 51 0.44 4.72 7.03
N TYR A 52 -0.88 4.82 6.87
CA TYR A 52 -1.55 6.11 6.73
C TYR A 52 -1.42 6.96 8.00
N SER A 53 -1.16 8.25 7.82
CA SER A 53 -1.15 9.26 8.88
C SER A 53 -1.48 10.64 8.30
N ASP A 54 -2.13 11.48 9.11
CA ASP A 54 -2.38 12.89 8.78
C ASP A 54 -1.18 13.80 9.13
N SER A 55 -0.07 13.24 9.62
CA SER A 55 1.17 13.96 9.97
C SER A 55 2.45 13.31 9.42
N TYR A 56 3.55 14.05 9.35
CA TYR A 56 4.87 13.61 8.88
C TYR A 56 5.53 12.48 9.67
N GLY A 57 5.29 12.42 10.98
CA GLY A 57 5.72 11.33 11.86
C GLY A 57 7.20 11.35 12.27
N TYR A 58 7.95 12.41 11.93
CA TYR A 58 9.28 12.72 12.47
C TYR A 58 9.22 13.85 13.52
N GLN A 59 10.35 14.32 14.02
CA GLN A 59 10.42 15.31 15.11
C GLN A 59 9.77 16.66 14.73
N ASP A 60 10.05 17.14 13.53
CA ASP A 60 9.35 18.29 12.93
C ASP A 60 8.07 17.79 12.24
N ASP A 61 7.01 17.65 13.05
CA ASP A 61 5.77 16.99 12.63
C ASP A 61 4.71 18.00 12.15
N ASN A 62 4.55 18.09 10.83
CA ASN A 62 3.54 18.94 10.17
C ASN A 62 2.44 18.08 9.52
N ILE A 63 1.35 18.74 9.12
CA ILE A 63 0.18 18.08 8.54
C ILE A 63 0.44 17.55 7.12
N ARG A 64 -0.28 16.49 6.75
CA ARG A 64 -0.29 15.90 5.41
C ARG A 64 -1.65 16.04 4.72
N THR A 65 -1.63 16.13 3.40
CA THR A 65 -2.84 16.11 2.56
C THR A 65 -3.01 14.76 1.85
N GLN A 66 -2.81 13.67 2.59
CA GLN A 66 -2.84 12.32 2.06
C GLN A 66 -4.24 11.67 2.13
N TRP A 67 -5.19 12.29 2.81
CA TRP A 67 -6.56 11.82 2.96
C TRP A 67 -7.34 11.53 1.67
N PRO A 68 -7.06 12.12 0.48
CA PRO A 68 -7.73 11.67 -0.75
C PRO A 68 -7.42 10.20 -1.08
N TYR A 69 -6.26 9.68 -0.68
CA TYR A 69 -5.94 8.26 -0.79
C TYR A 69 -6.79 7.40 0.14
N ARG A 70 -7.07 7.85 1.38
CA ARG A 70 -8.01 7.18 2.28
C ARG A 70 -9.39 7.07 1.64
N ASP A 71 -9.89 8.17 1.08
CA ASP A 71 -11.19 8.21 0.41
C ASP A 71 -11.20 7.28 -0.81
N TRP A 72 -10.10 7.21 -1.57
CA TRP A 72 -9.93 6.24 -2.65
C TRP A 72 -9.97 4.79 -2.17
N VAL A 73 -9.34 4.44 -1.04
CA VAL A 73 -9.40 3.08 -0.49
C VAL A 73 -10.83 2.71 -0.11
N ILE A 74 -11.57 3.61 0.53
CA ILE A 74 -13.00 3.39 0.88
C ILE A 74 -13.82 3.19 -0.41
N HIS A 75 -13.59 4.05 -1.40
CA HIS A 75 -14.23 3.94 -2.71
C HIS A 75 -13.93 2.60 -3.39
N ALA A 76 -12.67 2.18 -3.41
CA ALA A 76 -12.21 0.94 -4.02
C ALA A 76 -12.92 -0.29 -3.44
N PHE A 77 -13.08 -0.35 -2.10
CA PHE A 77 -13.83 -1.43 -1.46
C PHE A 77 -15.34 -1.35 -1.78
N ASN A 78 -15.95 -0.17 -1.73
CA ASN A 78 -17.37 0.01 -2.04
C ASN A 78 -17.69 -0.25 -3.52
N LYS A 79 -16.73 -0.08 -4.43
CA LYS A 79 -16.85 -0.47 -5.84
C LYS A 79 -16.49 -1.92 -6.11
N ASN A 80 -16.09 -2.66 -5.07
CA ASN A 80 -15.64 -4.05 -5.17
C ASN A 80 -14.56 -4.22 -6.25
N LEU A 81 -13.55 -3.34 -6.24
CA LEU A 81 -12.43 -3.44 -7.18
C LEU A 81 -11.77 -4.83 -7.04
N PRO A 82 -11.51 -5.53 -8.16
CA PRO A 82 -10.76 -6.77 -8.14
C PRO A 82 -9.41 -6.59 -7.44
N TYR A 83 -9.02 -7.56 -6.60
CA TYR A 83 -7.84 -7.42 -5.75
C TYR A 83 -6.54 -7.23 -6.54
N ASP A 84 -6.41 -7.90 -7.68
CA ASP A 84 -5.31 -7.71 -8.64
C ASP A 84 -5.23 -6.26 -9.14
N THR A 85 -6.36 -5.67 -9.49
CA THR A 85 -6.48 -4.28 -9.93
C THR A 85 -6.14 -3.32 -8.77
N PHE A 86 -6.72 -3.56 -7.59
CA PHE A 86 -6.52 -2.75 -6.39
C PHE A 86 -5.05 -2.66 -5.98
N ILE A 87 -4.32 -3.78 -6.00
CA ILE A 87 -2.89 -3.79 -5.68
C ILE A 87 -2.04 -3.25 -6.83
N THR A 88 -2.37 -3.60 -8.08
CA THR A 88 -1.62 -3.11 -9.25
C THR A 88 -1.63 -1.59 -9.32
N TRP A 89 -2.77 -0.96 -9.08
CA TRP A 89 -2.87 0.51 -9.08
C TRP A 89 -2.05 1.13 -7.94
N GLN A 90 -2.02 0.50 -6.77
CA GLN A 90 -1.22 0.97 -5.65
C GLN A 90 0.29 0.82 -5.89
N ILE A 91 0.73 -0.25 -6.54
CA ILE A 91 2.14 -0.48 -6.86
C ILE A 91 2.60 0.39 -8.02
N ALA A 92 1.79 0.53 -9.08
CA ALA A 92 2.24 1.03 -10.38
C ALA A 92 1.15 1.72 -11.22
N GLY A 93 0.10 2.28 -10.60
CA GLY A 93 -0.99 2.93 -11.32
C GLY A 93 -0.54 4.08 -12.23
N ASP A 94 0.54 4.79 -11.87
CA ASP A 94 1.17 5.84 -12.68
C ASP A 94 2.00 5.32 -13.88
N LEU A 95 2.25 4.02 -13.94
CA LEU A 95 2.94 3.35 -15.05
C LEU A 95 2.00 2.64 -16.02
N LEU A 96 0.69 2.63 -15.74
CA LEU A 96 -0.29 2.08 -16.67
C LEU A 96 -0.32 2.89 -17.98
N PRO A 97 -0.72 2.28 -19.12
CA PRO A 97 -0.88 3.01 -20.37
C PRO A 97 -1.92 4.13 -20.23
N ASN A 98 -1.50 5.39 -20.40
CA ASN A 98 -2.33 6.59 -20.28
C ASN A 98 -3.10 6.63 -18.93
N PRO A 99 -2.38 6.71 -17.80
CA PRO A 99 -2.99 6.56 -16.50
C PRO A 99 -3.88 7.77 -16.18
N ASN A 100 -5.07 7.51 -15.64
CA ASN A 100 -5.96 8.57 -15.16
C ASN A 100 -5.58 8.99 -13.72
N LYS A 101 -6.18 10.07 -13.21
CA LYS A 101 -5.84 10.58 -11.87
C LYS A 101 -6.23 9.63 -10.74
N GLU A 102 -7.24 8.78 -10.90
CA GLU A 102 -7.60 7.78 -9.89
C GLU A 102 -6.51 6.70 -9.77
N GLN A 103 -6.00 6.22 -10.91
CA GLN A 103 -4.89 5.26 -10.97
C GLN A 103 -3.61 5.86 -10.38
N ILE A 104 -3.32 7.13 -10.66
CA ILE A 104 -2.18 7.84 -10.06
C ILE A 104 -2.40 8.02 -8.56
N LEU A 105 -3.61 8.38 -8.12
CA LEU A 105 -3.96 8.54 -6.70
C LEU A 105 -3.69 7.28 -5.89
N ALA A 106 -4.01 6.10 -6.43
CA ALA A 106 -3.77 4.82 -5.77
C ALA A 106 -2.30 4.62 -5.36
N THR A 107 -1.35 5.16 -6.14
CA THR A 107 0.09 5.02 -5.86
C THR A 107 0.55 5.76 -4.60
N ALA A 108 -0.29 6.62 -4.03
CA ALA A 108 -0.12 7.22 -2.71
C ALA A 108 0.16 6.19 -1.61
N PHE A 109 -0.26 4.92 -1.78
CA PHE A 109 0.14 3.79 -0.94
C PHE A 109 1.66 3.73 -0.67
N ASN A 110 2.47 3.96 -1.71
CA ASN A 110 3.93 3.96 -1.60
C ASN A 110 4.48 5.25 -1.00
N ARG A 111 3.64 6.27 -0.78
CA ARG A 111 4.01 7.62 -0.33
C ARG A 111 3.53 7.96 1.07
N ASN A 112 2.99 6.98 1.79
CA ASN A 112 2.51 7.16 3.16
C ASN A 112 3.63 7.02 4.22
N HIS A 113 4.85 6.61 3.84
CA HIS A 113 5.99 6.58 4.74
C HIS A 113 6.26 7.95 5.38
N LYS A 114 7.05 7.96 6.45
CA LYS A 114 7.40 9.20 7.17
C LYS A 114 8.24 10.14 6.29
N TYR A 115 8.14 11.45 6.52
CA TYR A 115 8.87 12.49 5.80
C TYR A 115 9.58 13.39 6.80
N THR A 116 10.87 13.66 6.62
CA THR A 116 11.58 14.61 7.48
C THR A 116 11.59 16.02 6.88
N GLU A 117 11.44 17.02 7.75
CA GLU A 117 11.74 18.43 7.48
C GLU A 117 12.83 18.95 8.42
N GLU A 118 13.49 18.05 9.15
CA GLU A 118 14.48 18.41 10.15
C GLU A 118 15.73 18.99 9.49
N GLY A 119 16.17 20.15 10.00
CA GLY A 119 17.39 20.78 9.52
C GLY A 119 18.63 19.93 9.85
N GLY A 120 19.52 19.76 8.86
CA GLY A 120 20.80 19.06 9.06
C GLY A 120 20.77 17.56 8.74
N VAL A 121 19.64 17.03 8.27
CA VAL A 121 19.58 15.67 7.73
C VAL A 121 20.41 15.52 6.46
N ILE A 122 20.83 14.28 6.17
CA ILE A 122 21.52 13.95 4.93
C ILE A 122 20.46 13.54 3.91
N PRO A 123 20.29 14.28 2.78
CA PRO A 123 19.22 13.98 1.83
C PRO A 123 19.29 12.56 1.25
N GLU A 124 20.49 12.02 1.04
CA GLU A 124 20.62 10.67 0.48
C GLU A 124 20.24 9.58 1.49
N GLU A 125 20.54 9.77 2.78
CA GLU A 125 20.17 8.85 3.84
C GLU A 125 18.65 8.67 3.88
N TYR A 126 17.91 9.77 3.97
CA TYR A 126 16.45 9.72 4.02
C TYR A 126 15.82 9.24 2.71
N ARG A 127 16.43 9.57 1.55
CA ARG A 127 15.97 9.03 0.27
C ARG A 127 16.07 7.50 0.28
N VAL A 128 17.18 6.94 0.77
CA VAL A 128 17.36 5.49 0.92
C VAL A 128 16.33 4.92 1.90
N GLU A 129 16.16 5.52 3.08
CA GLU A 129 15.15 5.11 4.07
C GLU A 129 13.72 5.07 3.49
N TYR A 130 13.36 6.03 2.65
CA TYR A 130 12.04 6.05 2.00
C TYR A 130 11.84 4.90 1.01
N ILE A 131 12.89 4.45 0.33
CA ILE A 131 12.83 3.30 -0.58
C ILE A 131 12.87 1.98 0.21
N LEU A 132 13.62 1.93 1.31
CA LEU A 132 13.61 0.81 2.25
C LEU A 132 12.21 0.58 2.83
N ASP A 133 11.49 1.64 3.23
CA ASP A 133 10.09 1.54 3.69
C ASP A 133 9.18 0.93 2.61
N LYS A 134 9.26 1.40 1.36
CA LYS A 134 8.47 0.86 0.24
C LYS A 134 8.75 -0.63 0.02
N THR A 135 10.03 -1.02 0.08
CA THR A 135 10.48 -2.41 -0.08
C THR A 135 9.97 -3.31 1.05
N ASN A 136 10.10 -2.84 2.29
CA ASN A 136 9.64 -3.54 3.48
C ASN A 136 8.11 -3.65 3.52
N THR A 137 7.42 -2.62 3.02
CA THR A 137 5.98 -2.60 2.89
C THR A 137 5.51 -3.60 1.86
N PHE A 138 6.03 -3.54 0.64
CA PHE A 138 5.65 -4.47 -0.42
C PHE A 138 5.86 -5.92 0.03
N SER A 139 7.03 -6.22 0.59
CA SER A 139 7.36 -7.56 1.07
C SER A 139 6.41 -8.06 2.15
N LYS A 140 6.10 -7.25 3.18
CA LYS A 140 5.24 -7.67 4.29
C LYS A 140 3.75 -7.64 3.93
N ALA A 141 3.28 -6.57 3.29
CA ALA A 141 1.87 -6.31 3.04
C ALA A 141 1.32 -7.09 1.85
N ILE A 142 2.12 -7.29 0.80
CA ILE A 142 1.63 -7.84 -0.47
C ILE A 142 1.98 -9.31 -0.62
N ILE A 143 3.22 -9.69 -0.28
CA ILE A 143 3.69 -11.08 -0.41
C ILE A 143 3.91 -11.78 0.95
N GLY A 144 3.61 -11.11 2.07
CA GLY A 144 3.58 -11.76 3.40
C GLY A 144 4.93 -12.22 3.92
N MET A 145 6.02 -11.61 3.46
CA MET A 145 7.39 -12.00 3.80
C MET A 145 8.14 -10.90 4.55
N THR A 146 8.85 -11.29 5.60
CA THR A 146 9.71 -10.40 6.39
C THR A 146 11.14 -10.40 5.87
N VAL A 147 11.36 -9.74 4.73
CA VAL A 147 12.70 -9.72 4.09
C VAL A 147 13.65 -8.67 4.67
N GLU A 148 13.20 -7.84 5.62
CA GLU A 148 13.95 -6.71 6.18
C GLU A 148 15.30 -7.08 6.81
N CYS A 149 15.45 -8.28 7.39
CA CYS A 149 16.77 -8.71 7.88
C CYS A 149 17.80 -8.77 6.74
N ALA A 150 17.36 -9.02 5.50
CA ALA A 150 18.17 -9.00 4.30
C ALA A 150 18.65 -7.61 3.89
N GLN A 151 18.30 -6.53 4.61
CA GLN A 151 18.85 -5.20 4.38
C GLN A 151 20.36 -5.14 4.72
N CYS A 152 20.78 -5.80 5.81
CA CYS A 152 22.14 -5.67 6.34
C CYS A 152 23.03 -6.91 6.11
N HIS A 153 22.42 -8.09 5.97
CA HIS A 153 23.11 -9.37 5.77
C HIS A 153 22.11 -10.38 5.20
N ASP A 154 22.54 -11.51 4.62
CA ASP A 154 21.60 -12.54 4.16
C ASP A 154 20.60 -12.95 5.25
N HIS A 155 19.34 -13.14 4.87
CA HIS A 155 18.29 -13.43 5.82
C HIS A 155 18.61 -14.69 6.64
N LYS A 156 18.34 -14.64 7.95
CA LYS A 156 18.83 -15.65 8.90
C LYS A 156 18.26 -17.05 8.68
N PHE A 157 17.02 -17.15 8.22
CA PHE A 157 16.27 -18.41 8.13
C PHE A 157 15.77 -18.70 6.72
N ASP A 158 15.11 -17.72 6.12
CA ASP A 158 14.65 -17.81 4.73
C ASP A 158 15.80 -17.65 3.72
N PRO A 159 15.74 -18.34 2.56
CA PRO A 159 16.76 -18.30 1.51
C PRO A 159 16.68 -17.00 0.69
N ILE A 160 16.81 -15.86 1.37
CA ILE A 160 16.77 -14.53 0.78
C ILE A 160 18.12 -13.87 1.04
N SER A 161 18.89 -13.68 -0.03
CA SER A 161 20.18 -13.00 0.07
C SER A 161 20.00 -11.48 0.23
N GLN A 162 21.03 -10.81 0.73
CA GLN A 162 21.08 -9.36 0.75
C GLN A 162 20.94 -8.77 -0.67
N ALA A 163 21.51 -9.45 -1.67
CA ALA A 163 21.33 -9.07 -3.07
C ALA A 163 19.85 -9.11 -3.50
N ASN A 164 19.09 -10.14 -3.09
CA ASN A 164 17.66 -10.20 -3.41
C ASN A 164 16.87 -9.06 -2.78
N TYR A 165 17.24 -8.62 -1.57
CA TYR A 165 16.64 -7.44 -0.94
C TYR A 165 16.84 -6.19 -1.79
N PHE A 166 18.08 -5.92 -2.20
CA PHE A 166 18.37 -4.73 -3.01
C PHE A 166 17.88 -4.83 -4.46
N GLN A 167 17.66 -6.04 -4.99
CA GLN A 167 16.96 -6.26 -6.26
C GLN A 167 15.47 -5.88 -6.16
N MET A 168 14.79 -6.19 -5.04
CA MET A 168 13.42 -5.71 -4.80
C MET A 168 13.38 -4.19 -4.59
N TYR A 169 14.34 -3.66 -3.82
CA TYR A 169 14.52 -2.21 -3.62
C TYR A 169 14.65 -1.46 -4.96
N ALA A 170 15.35 -2.04 -5.93
CA ALA A 170 15.57 -1.42 -7.23
C ALA A 170 14.28 -1.08 -7.98
N PHE A 171 13.17 -1.81 -7.76
CA PHE A 171 11.88 -1.48 -8.37
C PHE A 171 11.34 -0.12 -7.91
N PHE A 172 11.62 0.28 -6.66
CA PHE A 172 11.14 1.52 -6.08
C PHE A 172 12.15 2.67 -6.17
N ASN A 173 13.42 2.36 -6.48
CA ASN A 173 14.52 3.32 -6.49
C ASN A 173 14.53 4.25 -7.72
N ASN A 174 13.58 4.14 -8.65
CA ASN A 174 13.54 4.93 -9.88
C ASN A 174 12.57 6.13 -9.86
N THR A 175 12.31 6.69 -8.69
CA THR A 175 11.41 7.84 -8.50
C THR A 175 12.19 9.15 -8.33
N PRO A 176 11.66 10.32 -8.75
CA PRO A 176 12.30 11.63 -8.50
C PRO A 176 12.09 12.15 -7.08
N GLU A 177 11.64 11.29 -6.16
CA GLU A 177 11.58 11.55 -4.72
C GLU A 177 12.91 12.06 -4.17
N GLN A 178 12.82 13.13 -3.37
CA GLN A 178 13.94 13.67 -2.63
C GLN A 178 13.88 13.19 -1.18
N GLY A 179 15.05 12.93 -0.56
CA GLY A 179 15.08 12.57 0.86
C GLY A 179 14.80 13.76 1.79
N TYR A 180 15.06 14.99 1.32
CA TYR A 180 14.78 16.22 2.03
C TYR A 180 14.04 17.20 1.12
N GLU A 181 12.87 17.66 1.56
CA GLU A 181 12.10 18.67 0.85
C GLU A 181 11.29 19.53 1.84
N GLY A 182 11.60 20.82 1.86
CA GLY A 182 11.01 21.77 2.81
C GLY A 182 11.81 21.87 4.10
N ASP A 183 11.54 22.94 4.86
CA ASP A 183 11.93 23.08 6.26
C ASP A 183 10.74 23.61 7.05
N VAL A 184 10.82 23.63 8.38
CA VAL A 184 9.74 24.09 9.26
C VAL A 184 9.20 25.50 8.96
N SER A 185 9.97 26.35 8.27
CA SER A 185 9.54 27.70 7.87
C SER A 185 8.76 27.75 6.57
N VAL A 186 8.85 26.71 5.72
CA VAL A 186 8.22 26.62 4.40
C VAL A 186 7.61 25.23 4.11
N SER A 187 7.00 24.63 5.14
CA SER A 187 6.36 23.32 5.04
C SER A 187 5.20 23.28 4.04
N LYS A 188 5.07 22.18 3.31
CA LYS A 188 3.99 21.93 2.34
C LYS A 188 3.41 20.55 2.56
N PRO A 189 2.09 20.39 2.67
CA PRO A 189 1.45 19.16 3.16
C PRO A 189 1.63 17.92 2.27
N ALA A 190 2.21 18.06 1.07
CA ALA A 190 2.67 16.97 0.23
C ALA A 190 4.10 17.22 -0.27
N LYS A 191 4.85 16.14 -0.46
CA LYS A 191 6.22 16.08 -1.00
C LYS A 191 6.24 15.51 -2.41
N HIS A 192 7.21 15.91 -3.23
CA HIS A 192 7.35 15.43 -4.60
C HIS A 192 7.67 13.93 -4.67
N PRO A 193 7.08 13.20 -5.63
CA PRO A 193 6.16 13.67 -6.68
C PRO A 193 4.75 14.04 -6.17
N ILE A 194 4.18 15.12 -6.72
CA ILE A 194 2.87 15.65 -6.29
C ILE A 194 1.87 15.58 -7.43
N MET A 195 0.70 15.04 -7.14
CA MET A 195 -0.49 15.18 -7.97
C MET A 195 -1.40 16.27 -7.39
N TRP A 196 -1.97 17.08 -8.26
CA TRP A 196 -2.95 18.10 -7.91
C TRP A 196 -4.35 17.58 -8.19
N VAL A 197 -5.20 17.62 -7.16
CA VAL A 197 -6.64 17.40 -7.26
C VAL A 197 -7.31 18.77 -7.34
N GLU A 198 -7.98 19.01 -8.45
CA GLU A 198 -8.67 20.25 -8.77
C GLU A 198 -10.19 20.05 -8.73
N LYS A 199 -10.94 21.16 -8.76
CA LYS A 199 -12.40 21.14 -8.64
C LYS A 199 -13.07 20.31 -9.74
N GLU A 200 -12.51 20.32 -10.94
CA GLU A 200 -13.01 19.55 -12.08
C GLU A 200 -12.87 18.04 -11.84
N ASP A 201 -11.82 17.60 -11.15
CA ASP A 201 -11.62 16.20 -10.81
C ASP A 201 -12.66 15.73 -9.79
N LEU A 202 -12.96 16.58 -8.79
CA LEU A 202 -13.95 16.32 -7.73
C LEU A 202 -15.40 16.26 -8.25
N ASN A 203 -15.68 16.83 -9.43
CA ASN A 203 -16.97 16.69 -10.10
C ASN A 203 -16.96 15.60 -11.17
N GLY A 204 -15.85 14.88 -11.32
CA GLY A 204 -15.61 13.93 -12.40
C GLY A 204 -15.00 12.64 -11.88
N ILE A 205 -13.72 12.39 -12.21
CA ILE A 205 -13.05 11.11 -11.96
C ILE A 205 -12.75 10.83 -10.48
N LEU A 206 -12.78 11.85 -9.62
CA LEU A 206 -12.51 11.77 -8.18
C LEU A 206 -13.72 12.26 -7.35
N ASP A 207 -14.94 11.97 -7.81
CA ASP A 207 -16.20 12.39 -7.16
C ASP A 207 -16.41 11.82 -5.74
N PHE A 208 -15.66 10.77 -5.39
CA PHE A 208 -15.66 10.14 -4.08
C PHE A 208 -14.79 10.87 -3.04
N VAL A 209 -13.94 11.81 -3.46
CA VAL A 209 -13.07 12.56 -2.55
C VAL A 209 -13.89 13.60 -1.80
N ASN A 210 -13.93 13.51 -0.47
CA ASN A 210 -14.78 14.36 0.35
C ASN A 210 -14.15 15.74 0.57
N HIS A 211 -14.26 16.61 -0.44
CA HIS A 211 -13.78 17.99 -0.39
C HIS A 211 -14.89 18.98 -0.76
N GLN A 212 -15.28 19.84 0.17
CA GLN A 212 -16.33 20.85 -0.08
C GLN A 212 -15.77 22.22 -0.48
N ASP A 213 -14.46 22.44 -0.37
CA ASP A 213 -13.81 23.69 -0.73
C ASP A 213 -13.39 23.69 -2.22
N SER A 214 -13.28 24.89 -2.79
CA SER A 214 -12.72 25.14 -4.12
C SER A 214 -11.18 25.11 -4.18
N SER A 215 -10.51 24.93 -3.04
CA SER A 215 -9.05 24.88 -2.96
C SER A 215 -8.48 23.62 -3.62
N LYS A 216 -7.32 23.76 -4.27
CA LYS A 216 -6.58 22.63 -4.84
C LYS A 216 -5.95 21.80 -3.72
N ILE A 217 -5.99 20.47 -3.85
CA ILE A 217 -5.36 19.55 -2.91
C ILE A 217 -4.08 19.01 -3.55
N MET A 218 -3.01 18.96 -2.76
CA MET A 218 -1.75 18.33 -3.14
C MET A 218 -1.69 16.94 -2.54
N VAL A 219 -1.37 15.91 -3.31
CA VAL A 219 -1.22 14.54 -2.80
C VAL A 219 0.14 14.00 -3.23
N SER A 220 0.89 13.45 -2.29
CA SER A 220 2.13 12.75 -2.63
C SER A 220 1.80 11.44 -3.32
N VAL A 221 2.29 11.27 -4.54
CA VAL A 221 2.07 10.07 -5.37
C VAL A 221 3.40 9.54 -5.90
N MET A 222 3.38 8.38 -6.52
CA MET A 222 4.55 7.90 -7.25
C MET A 222 4.62 8.54 -8.64
N ASP A 223 5.85 8.68 -9.11
CA ASP A 223 6.21 8.89 -10.50
C ASP A 223 7.61 8.27 -10.68
N ASP A 224 7.92 7.84 -11.89
CA ASP A 224 9.21 7.24 -12.23
C ASP A 224 9.90 8.02 -13.34
N TYR A 225 11.23 8.08 -13.31
CA TYR A 225 12.01 8.56 -14.42
C TYR A 225 11.72 7.72 -15.68
N LYS A 226 11.37 8.39 -16.79
CA LYS A 226 11.00 7.71 -18.05
C LYS A 226 12.20 7.26 -18.88
N ASP A 227 13.27 8.07 -18.89
CA ASP A 227 14.41 7.88 -19.80
C ASP A 227 15.70 7.44 -19.09
N THR A 228 15.68 7.41 -17.76
CA THR A 228 16.86 7.06 -16.96
C THR A 228 16.47 6.06 -15.86
N LEU A 229 17.37 5.09 -15.62
CA LEU A 229 17.28 4.19 -14.47
C LEU A 229 18.30 4.64 -13.43
N ARG A 230 17.86 4.89 -12.20
CA ARG A 230 18.77 5.11 -11.08
C ARG A 230 19.51 3.81 -10.76
N GLN A 231 20.83 3.89 -10.69
CA GLN A 231 21.66 2.76 -10.28
C GLN A 231 21.32 2.33 -8.85
N THR A 232 21.30 1.02 -8.62
CA THR A 232 21.02 0.43 -7.32
C THR A 232 22.18 -0.46 -6.92
N PHE A 233 22.59 -0.38 -5.66
CA PHE A 233 23.71 -1.15 -5.14
C PHE A 233 23.28 -1.89 -3.87
N VAL A 234 23.90 -3.04 -3.61
CA VAL A 234 23.91 -3.63 -2.27
C VAL A 234 24.69 -2.69 -1.35
N LEU A 235 24.11 -2.35 -0.19
CA LEU A 235 24.74 -1.48 0.80
C LEU A 235 25.46 -2.30 1.87
N ASP A 236 26.72 -1.98 2.18
CA ASP A 236 27.45 -2.67 3.24
C ASP A 236 26.74 -2.45 4.58
N ARG A 237 26.26 -3.55 5.18
CA ARG A 237 25.41 -3.55 6.38
C ARG A 237 24.21 -2.59 6.32
N GLY A 238 23.71 -2.30 5.13
CA GLY A 238 22.57 -1.38 4.93
C GLY A 238 22.93 0.10 5.02
N ILE A 239 24.21 0.47 5.10
CA ILE A 239 24.65 1.86 5.26
C ILE A 239 24.57 2.61 3.92
N TYR A 240 23.80 3.71 3.88
CA TYR A 240 23.44 4.43 2.66
C TYR A 240 24.63 4.92 1.82
N ASP A 241 25.76 5.28 2.44
CA ASP A 241 26.96 5.80 1.78
C ASP A 241 28.04 4.74 1.51
N GLN A 242 27.72 3.46 1.70
CA GLN A 242 28.63 2.32 1.45
C GLN A 242 28.10 1.39 0.36
N PRO A 243 27.91 1.86 -0.89
CA PRO A 243 27.51 1.01 -2.00
C PRO A 243 28.61 0.01 -2.34
N THR A 244 28.22 -1.21 -2.66
CA THR A 244 29.14 -2.30 -3.01
C THR A 244 28.89 -2.78 -4.44
N THR A 245 28.04 -3.79 -4.60
CA THR A 245 27.77 -4.45 -5.89
C THR A 245 26.51 -3.88 -6.51
N GLU A 246 26.58 -3.49 -7.79
CA GLU A 246 25.40 -3.04 -8.55
C GLU A 246 24.42 -4.20 -8.73
N VAL A 247 23.12 -3.92 -8.56
CA VAL A 247 22.03 -4.86 -8.77
C VAL A 247 20.92 -4.22 -9.60
N PHE A 248 20.09 -5.06 -10.22
CA PHE A 248 19.00 -4.65 -11.09
C PHE A 248 17.66 -5.16 -10.55
N PRO A 249 16.52 -4.54 -10.93
CA PRO A 249 15.21 -5.00 -10.50
C PRO A 249 14.99 -6.50 -10.78
N SER A 250 14.71 -7.25 -9.73
CA SER A 250 14.45 -8.70 -9.77
C SER A 250 13.81 -9.17 -8.45
N THR A 251 13.32 -10.41 -8.43
CA THR A 251 12.64 -11.00 -7.27
C THR A 251 13.41 -12.20 -6.73
N PRO A 252 13.22 -12.57 -5.44
CA PRO A 252 13.88 -13.74 -4.89
C PRO A 252 13.44 -15.04 -5.59
N GLU A 253 14.39 -15.78 -6.16
CA GLU A 253 14.13 -17.04 -6.87
C GLU A 253 13.46 -18.10 -5.99
N ALA A 254 13.68 -18.02 -4.68
CA ALA A 254 13.04 -18.91 -3.70
C ALA A 254 11.51 -18.75 -3.60
N ILE A 255 10.96 -17.62 -4.07
CA ILE A 255 9.52 -17.38 -4.15
C ILE A 255 9.02 -17.76 -5.54
N LEU A 256 9.48 -16.99 -6.52
CA LEU A 256 9.19 -17.14 -7.93
C LEU A 256 10.21 -16.27 -8.68
N LYS A 257 10.97 -16.90 -9.57
CA LYS A 257 11.96 -16.21 -10.39
C LYS A 257 11.29 -15.12 -11.24
N PHE A 258 11.93 -13.95 -11.33
CA PHE A 258 11.48 -12.89 -12.22
C PHE A 258 11.80 -13.25 -13.68
N ASP A 259 10.79 -13.42 -14.53
CA ASP A 259 10.97 -13.65 -15.96
C ASP A 259 11.03 -12.31 -16.71
N GLU A 260 12.24 -11.89 -17.06
CA GLU A 260 12.52 -10.64 -17.77
C GLU A 260 11.95 -10.61 -19.20
N ASN A 261 11.57 -11.76 -19.77
CA ASN A 261 10.92 -11.81 -21.07
C ASN A 261 9.40 -11.58 -20.96
N LYS A 262 8.84 -11.77 -19.76
CA LYS A 262 7.41 -11.63 -19.47
C LYS A 262 7.09 -10.30 -18.80
N TYR A 263 7.96 -9.83 -17.92
CA TYR A 263 7.72 -8.67 -17.07
C TYR A 263 8.77 -7.58 -17.30
N ALA A 264 8.31 -6.32 -17.37
CA ALA A 264 9.21 -5.17 -17.43
C ALA A 264 9.97 -4.98 -16.11
N LYS A 265 11.22 -4.53 -16.15
CA LYS A 265 12.04 -4.24 -14.95
C LYS A 265 11.65 -2.91 -14.28
N ASN A 266 10.38 -2.73 -13.98
CA ASN A 266 9.80 -1.56 -13.33
C ASN A 266 8.67 -1.98 -12.36
N ARG A 267 8.06 -1.02 -11.66
CA ARG A 267 6.99 -1.33 -10.69
C ARG A 267 5.79 -2.03 -11.34
N LEU A 268 5.48 -1.75 -12.61
CA LEU A 268 4.38 -2.41 -13.30
C LEU A 268 4.66 -3.90 -13.50
N GLY A 269 5.87 -4.26 -13.96
CA GLY A 269 6.25 -5.67 -14.06
C GLY A 269 6.34 -6.38 -12.70
N LEU A 270 6.69 -5.66 -11.63
CA LEU A 270 6.58 -6.21 -10.27
C LEU A 270 5.13 -6.51 -9.87
N ALA A 271 4.19 -5.62 -10.22
CA ALA A 271 2.76 -5.86 -10.00
C ALA A 271 2.25 -7.07 -10.81
N GLU A 272 2.64 -7.18 -12.08
CA GLU A 272 2.30 -8.33 -12.93
C GLU A 272 2.90 -9.65 -12.41
N TRP A 273 4.13 -9.62 -11.87
CA TRP A 273 4.75 -10.77 -11.20
C TRP A 273 4.01 -11.17 -9.92
N THR A 274 3.49 -10.19 -9.19
CA THR A 274 2.74 -10.39 -7.94
C THR A 274 1.45 -11.19 -8.17
N PHE A 275 0.80 -10.99 -9.33
CA PHE A 275 -0.43 -11.68 -9.72
C PHE A 275 -0.23 -12.76 -10.78
N SER A 276 1.00 -13.23 -10.97
CA SER A 276 1.23 -14.45 -11.75
C SER A 276 0.51 -15.63 -11.10
N ASP A 277 -0.14 -16.49 -11.89
CA ASP A 277 -0.74 -17.75 -11.41
C ASP A 277 0.29 -18.68 -10.72
N GLU A 278 1.57 -18.48 -11.03
CA GLU A 278 2.70 -19.22 -10.43
C GLU A 278 3.16 -18.62 -9.09
N ASN A 279 2.70 -17.42 -8.71
CA ASN A 279 3.08 -16.78 -7.46
C ASN A 279 2.27 -17.36 -6.29
N PRO A 280 2.89 -18.06 -5.34
CA PRO A 280 2.14 -18.80 -4.32
C PRO A 280 1.70 -17.92 -3.13
N LEU A 281 2.13 -16.66 -3.04
CA LEU A 281 2.04 -15.87 -1.82
C LEU A 281 0.85 -14.90 -1.82
N THR A 282 0.70 -14.12 -2.87
CA THR A 282 -0.22 -12.96 -2.90
C THR A 282 -1.66 -13.33 -2.54
N ALA A 283 -2.20 -14.38 -3.16
CA ALA A 283 -3.56 -14.84 -2.86
C ALA A 283 -3.70 -15.32 -1.41
N ARG A 284 -2.67 -15.98 -0.85
CA ARG A 284 -2.68 -16.45 0.54
C ARG A 284 -2.67 -15.29 1.52
N VAL A 285 -1.90 -14.23 1.22
CA VAL A 285 -1.88 -13.02 2.05
C VAL A 285 -3.26 -12.41 2.11
N PHE A 286 -3.90 -12.19 0.96
CA PHE A 286 -5.24 -11.62 0.91
C PHE A 286 -6.27 -12.45 1.67
N VAL A 287 -6.32 -13.78 1.43
CA VAL A 287 -7.23 -14.68 2.14
C VAL A 287 -7.00 -14.62 3.65
N ASN A 288 -5.73 -14.58 4.09
CA ASN A 288 -5.41 -14.45 5.52
C ASN A 288 -5.85 -13.10 6.09
N LEU A 289 -5.72 -11.99 5.36
CA LEU A 289 -6.21 -10.68 5.80
C LEU A 289 -7.72 -10.68 5.94
N MET A 290 -8.45 -11.16 4.93
CA MET A 290 -9.91 -11.26 4.97
C MET A 290 -10.39 -12.19 6.09
N TRP A 291 -9.70 -13.31 6.29
CA TRP A 291 -10.00 -14.22 7.40
C TRP A 291 -9.80 -13.56 8.76
N GLN A 292 -8.73 -12.79 8.94
CA GLN A 292 -8.49 -12.04 10.17
C GLN A 292 -9.59 -11.00 10.40
N GLU A 293 -10.04 -10.29 9.37
CA GLU A 293 -11.07 -9.25 9.52
C GLU A 293 -12.45 -9.79 9.91
N PHE A 294 -12.87 -10.91 9.31
CA PHE A 294 -14.20 -11.45 9.57
C PHE A 294 -14.26 -12.44 10.73
N PHE A 295 -13.15 -13.12 11.06
CA PHE A 295 -13.18 -14.23 12.02
C PHE A 295 -12.29 -14.03 13.26
N ARG A 296 -11.56 -12.91 13.39
CA ARG A 296 -10.94 -12.60 14.70
C ARG A 296 -12.01 -12.20 15.71
N CYS A 297 -12.23 -13.07 16.69
CA CYS A 297 -13.03 -12.73 17.85
C CYS A 297 -12.30 -11.68 18.72
N ARG A 298 -12.75 -10.42 18.72
CA ARG A 298 -12.21 -9.35 19.60
C ARG A 298 -12.53 -9.57 21.10
N ASN A 299 -13.40 -10.51 21.45
CA ASN A 299 -13.83 -10.80 22.83
C ASN A 299 -13.75 -12.28 23.26
N CYS A 300 -13.11 -13.16 22.49
CA CYS A 300 -12.91 -14.56 22.90
C CYS A 300 -11.52 -14.70 23.48
N THR A 301 -11.42 -15.13 24.74
CA THR A 301 -10.21 -15.73 25.27
C THR A 301 -9.91 -16.97 24.43
N VAL A 302 -8.98 -16.85 23.49
CA VAL A 302 -8.46 -18.01 22.76
C VAL A 302 -7.68 -18.84 23.77
N SER A 303 -8.33 -19.88 24.31
CA SER A 303 -7.60 -20.93 25.01
C SER A 303 -6.58 -21.50 24.00
N ARG A 304 -5.29 -21.42 24.36
CA ARG A 304 -4.16 -21.95 23.57
C ARG A 304 -4.30 -23.46 23.37
N ARG A 305 -5.12 -23.92 22.42
CA ARG A 305 -5.17 -25.33 21.97
C ARG A 305 -5.72 -25.48 20.55
N PHE A 306 -5.09 -24.86 19.56
CA PHE A 306 -5.16 -25.24 18.15
C PHE A 306 -3.85 -24.66 17.58
N TRP A 307 -2.76 -25.41 17.44
CA TRP A 307 -2.52 -26.47 16.46
C TRP A 307 -1.56 -27.54 17.00
N HIS A 308 -2.00 -28.79 17.07
CA HIS A 308 -1.13 -29.96 16.91
C HIS A 308 -1.71 -30.75 15.74
N ALA A 309 -0.92 -30.91 14.68
CA ALA A 309 -1.10 -31.91 13.66
C ALA A 309 0.20 -32.72 13.61
N GLY A 310 0.06 -34.03 13.58
CA GLY A 310 1.14 -35.02 13.73
C GLY A 310 1.92 -35.30 12.46
#